data_AF-A0A1S2V508-F1
#
_entry.id   AF-A0A1S2V508-F1
#
_cell.length_a   1.000
_cell.length_b   1.000
_cell.length_c   1.000
_cell.angle_alpha   90.00
_cell.angle_beta   90.00
_cell.angle_gamma   90.00
#
_symmetry.space_group_name_H-M   'P 1'
#
loop_
_entity.id
_entity.type
_entity.pdbx_description
1 polymer ?
#
loop_
_entity_poly.entity_id
_entity_poly.type
_entity_poly.pdbx_seq_one_letter_code
_entity_poly.pdbx_strand_id
1 'polypeptide(L)'
;MYHGIHSLAVATLTLTFTGAVVAAEPVLDPVETLNRINRNYNTLINDCKEVGTGVPRGLYYCSGVTLRMVNDGPFNPWDYSPYAIRLGATSYTWIRKDLSTNTLAHPGGFIMRNPTDAAALGRPVKEQGWTCIYAYDGGTGPERKWYGCGFFDSKEPPRNAQEPMSNRNAQWAYGTCAEAKVTTPEQWAQQYTGLFKNPIQYSQCSWNAEKPSDWNAMIRVHESRKTTTTKDPFSINTQFNEFMLKNASSTNDGSENMKYIDAFIYNAHSTFNFATRGDQSPPKPEDGLNSARSFQKKLYDQGYAVPILRLDFTAPPQQRFSYVAADQVIALGAGGGTVAQKYIASATWLERHDPGTGKNEWTLTVTPTAQGKAIQATDQQALYNELFQLRGADAQWRDNEKSADSMRSQLSCLIQNYPTKTVWNLEPFRPTVTPQEAAKAGCNPVAARPRYIASADWIKRYDPGSRKDEWTLSIVPTAEGRALPNQQLGALYDELYALKGNDPTWREEEKSAGSMRQQLNCVVVNYRSKTPWNLEPFRPAVSDTETKAAGCNPLPK
;
A
#
# COMPACT_ATOMS: atom_id res chain seq x y z
N MET A 1 -1.53 -54.79 49.81
CA MET A 1 -1.00 -53.41 49.72
C MET A 1 -0.61 -53.16 48.27
N TYR A 2 -0.91 -51.95 47.81
CA TYR A 2 -1.09 -51.50 46.42
C TYR A 2 0.03 -51.84 45.42
N HIS A 3 -0.37 -52.20 44.19
CA HIS A 3 0.37 -51.91 42.96
C HIS A 3 -0.56 -51.11 42.04
N GLY A 4 -0.25 -49.82 41.88
CA GLY A 4 -0.96 -48.89 41.01
C GLY A 4 -0.40 -48.95 39.59
N ILE A 5 -1.29 -49.05 38.61
CA ILE A 5 -0.99 -48.87 37.19
C ILE A 5 -1.38 -47.43 36.84
N HIS A 6 -0.40 -46.62 36.46
CA HIS A 6 -0.61 -45.24 36.00
C HIS A 6 -1.07 -45.22 34.54
N SER A 7 -2.29 -44.71 34.31
CA SER A 7 -2.76 -44.29 32.98
C SER A 7 -2.14 -42.95 32.60
N LEU A 8 -1.44 -42.89 31.47
CA LEU A 8 -1.04 -41.64 30.84
C LEU A 8 -2.26 -41.01 30.16
N ALA A 9 -2.72 -39.87 30.68
CA ALA A 9 -3.65 -38.99 29.99
C ALA A 9 -2.87 -38.07 29.04
N VAL A 10 -3.11 -38.22 27.74
CA VAL A 10 -2.61 -37.28 26.72
C VAL A 10 -3.52 -36.05 26.75
N ALA A 11 -3.04 -34.95 27.31
CA ALA A 11 -3.71 -33.66 27.25
C ALA A 11 -3.48 -33.02 25.88
N THR A 12 -4.51 -33.01 25.02
CA THR A 12 -4.54 -32.20 23.81
C THR A 12 -4.65 -30.73 24.18
N LEU A 13 -3.54 -30.01 24.09
CA LEU A 13 -3.48 -28.56 24.25
C LEU A 13 -4.05 -27.91 22.98
N THR A 14 -5.32 -27.52 23.01
CA THR A 14 -5.91 -26.66 21.97
C THR A 14 -5.32 -25.27 22.10
N LEU A 15 -4.33 -24.94 21.24
CA LEU A 15 -3.87 -23.57 21.03
C LEU A 15 -4.99 -22.78 20.35
N THR A 16 -5.77 -22.05 21.13
CA THR A 16 -6.63 -20.99 20.59
C THR A 16 -5.74 -19.83 20.17
N PHE A 17 -5.42 -19.77 18.87
CA PHE A 17 -4.92 -18.54 18.26
C PHE A 17 -6.05 -17.51 18.32
N THR A 18 -6.10 -16.72 19.39
CA THR A 18 -6.79 -15.43 19.35
C THR A 18 -5.98 -14.54 18.42
N GLY A 19 -6.32 -14.56 17.13
CA GLY A 19 -5.84 -13.54 16.19
C GLY A 19 -6.24 -12.19 16.78
N ALA A 20 -5.25 -11.38 17.15
CA ALA A 20 -5.50 -10.00 17.52
C ALA A 20 -6.10 -9.32 16.29
N VAL A 21 -7.41 -9.05 16.33
CA VAL A 21 -8.04 -8.13 15.41
C VAL A 21 -7.33 -6.80 15.64
N VAL A 22 -6.49 -6.37 14.70
CA VAL A 22 -5.93 -5.01 14.72
C VAL A 22 -7.11 -4.10 14.44
N ALA A 23 -7.81 -3.69 15.50
CA ALA A 23 -8.87 -2.71 15.41
C ALA A 23 -8.30 -1.45 14.77
N ALA A 24 -9.01 -0.90 13.79
CA ALA A 24 -8.63 0.35 13.17
C ALA A 24 -8.42 1.41 14.26
N GLU A 25 -7.25 2.02 14.24
CA GLU A 25 -6.87 3.07 15.18
C GLU A 25 -7.87 4.26 15.04
N PRO A 26 -8.58 4.67 16.12
CA PRO A 26 -9.59 5.74 16.02
C PRO A 26 -8.93 7.05 15.62
N VAL A 27 -9.63 7.94 14.91
CA VAL A 27 -9.10 9.28 14.61
C VAL A 27 -8.95 10.05 15.91
N LEU A 28 -7.81 10.73 16.07
CA LEU A 28 -7.65 11.66 17.19
C LEU A 28 -8.54 12.88 16.96
N ASP A 29 -9.28 13.29 17.99
CA ASP A 29 -10.13 14.47 17.90
C ASP A 29 -9.29 15.71 17.50
N PRO A 30 -9.71 16.48 16.48
CA PRO A 30 -8.96 17.64 16.01
C PRO A 30 -8.76 18.73 17.06
N VAL A 31 -9.74 18.95 17.94
CA VAL A 31 -9.68 19.97 18.99
C VAL A 31 -8.75 19.52 20.12
N GLU A 32 -8.81 18.25 20.53
CA GLU A 32 -7.84 17.71 21.48
C GLU A 32 -6.41 17.73 20.93
N THR A 33 -6.26 17.44 19.64
CA THR A 33 -4.96 17.50 18.95
C THR A 33 -4.39 18.92 18.95
N LEU A 34 -5.22 19.91 18.59
CA LEU A 34 -4.87 21.33 18.73
C LEU A 34 -4.45 21.68 20.17
N ASN A 35 -5.22 21.25 21.16
CA ASN A 35 -4.96 21.55 22.57
C ASN A 35 -3.62 20.96 23.04
N ARG A 36 -3.31 19.71 22.69
CA ARG A 36 -2.01 19.08 23.00
C ARG A 36 -0.85 19.84 22.35
N ILE A 37 -0.97 20.19 21.08
CA ILE A 37 0.08 20.90 20.34
C ILE A 37 0.32 22.30 20.92
N ASN A 38 -0.73 23.08 21.18
CA ASN A 38 -0.60 24.38 21.85
C ASN A 38 -0.03 24.25 23.27
N ARG A 39 -0.43 23.22 24.04
CA ARG A 39 0.16 22.94 25.36
C ARG A 39 1.65 22.64 25.24
N ASN A 40 2.06 21.81 24.27
CA ASN A 40 3.46 21.46 24.08
C ASN A 40 4.30 22.69 23.70
N TYR A 41 3.80 23.54 22.80
CA TYR A 41 4.45 24.81 22.44
C TYR A 41 4.60 25.74 23.66
N ASN A 42 3.62 25.78 24.55
CA ASN A 42 3.58 26.73 25.67
C ASN A 42 4.24 26.24 26.96
N THR A 43 4.54 24.95 27.09
CA THR A 43 5.13 24.36 28.30
C THR A 43 6.65 24.59 28.35
N LEU A 44 7.15 25.29 29.38
CA LEU A 44 8.59 25.46 29.63
C LEU A 44 9.04 24.51 30.72
N ILE A 45 9.28 23.27 30.34
CA ILE A 45 9.86 22.25 31.20
C ILE A 45 11.25 21.90 30.66
N ASN A 46 12.22 21.83 31.58
CA ASN A 46 13.62 21.55 31.24
C ASN A 46 14.12 20.22 31.84
N ASP A 47 13.21 19.41 32.39
CA ASP A 47 13.46 18.10 33.03
C ASP A 47 12.53 17.04 32.42
N CYS A 48 12.64 16.80 31.11
CA CYS A 48 11.87 15.75 30.44
C CYS A 48 12.39 14.37 30.85
N LYS A 49 11.45 13.45 31.10
CA LYS A 49 11.75 12.08 31.55
C LYS A 49 11.09 11.06 30.65
N GLU A 50 11.81 9.98 30.39
CA GLU A 50 11.32 8.85 29.62
C GLU A 50 10.14 8.17 30.33
N VAL A 51 9.08 7.88 29.60
CA VAL A 51 7.89 7.23 30.15
C VAL A 51 8.24 5.80 30.60
N GLY A 52 7.91 5.49 31.86
CA GLY A 52 8.09 4.18 32.47
C GLY A 52 9.43 3.98 33.18
N THR A 53 10.52 4.60 32.72
CA THR A 53 11.85 4.46 33.33
C THR A 53 12.27 5.69 34.13
N GLY A 54 11.72 6.88 33.82
CA GLY A 54 12.02 8.13 34.50
C GLY A 54 13.41 8.70 34.20
N VAL A 55 14.18 8.08 33.30
CA VAL A 55 15.52 8.56 32.92
C VAL A 55 15.43 9.87 32.11
N PRO A 56 16.41 10.78 32.23
CA PRO A 56 16.40 12.05 31.50
C PRO A 56 16.35 11.85 29.97
N ARG A 57 15.58 12.73 29.32
CA ARG A 57 15.44 12.84 27.86
C ARG A 57 15.61 14.28 27.41
N GLY A 58 15.88 14.47 26.12
CA GLY A 58 15.83 15.78 25.47
C GLY A 58 14.48 16.48 25.61
N LEU A 59 14.45 17.82 25.49
CA LEU A 59 13.23 18.59 25.73
C LEU A 59 12.09 18.27 24.75
N TYR A 60 12.44 17.82 23.54
CA TYR A 60 11.48 17.34 22.54
C TYR A 60 10.59 16.19 23.05
N TYR A 61 11.05 15.45 24.07
CA TYR A 61 10.35 14.27 24.56
C TYR A 61 9.03 14.61 25.26
N CYS A 62 8.97 15.77 25.94
CA CYS A 62 7.81 16.19 26.73
C CYS A 62 7.35 17.64 26.48
N SER A 63 8.07 18.42 25.67
CA SER A 63 7.72 19.81 25.37
C SER A 63 8.17 20.27 24.00
N GLY A 64 7.63 21.42 23.58
CA GLY A 64 7.82 21.98 22.25
C GLY A 64 7.18 21.12 21.15
N VAL A 65 7.30 21.60 19.92
CA VAL A 65 6.66 21.01 18.74
C VAL A 65 7.74 20.74 17.71
N THR A 66 7.89 19.47 17.32
CA THR A 66 8.85 19.06 16.28
C THR A 66 8.15 19.03 14.92
N LEU A 67 8.67 19.83 14.00
CA LEU A 67 8.10 20.11 12.68
C LEU A 67 9.03 19.57 11.59
N ARG A 68 8.45 18.98 10.54
CA ARG A 68 9.14 18.83 9.25
C ARG A 68 8.40 19.65 8.23
N MET A 69 9.09 20.64 7.69
CA MET A 69 8.57 21.50 6.63
C MET A 69 9.06 20.95 5.30
N VAL A 70 8.18 20.91 4.30
CA VAL A 70 8.45 20.28 3.00
C VAL A 70 7.49 20.83 1.94
N ASN A 71 7.95 20.93 0.70
CA ASN A 71 7.10 21.29 -0.44
C ASN A 71 6.16 20.14 -0.84
N ASP A 72 5.10 20.46 -1.58
CA ASP A 72 4.29 19.46 -2.25
C ASP A 72 4.87 19.05 -3.62
N GLY A 73 4.55 17.83 -4.04
CA GLY A 73 5.02 17.26 -5.30
C GLY A 73 4.60 15.81 -5.51
N PRO A 74 5.16 15.11 -6.52
CA PRO A 74 4.87 13.70 -6.81
C PRO A 74 5.57 12.73 -5.85
N PHE A 75 5.52 13.03 -4.55
CA PHE A 75 6.09 12.27 -3.44
C PHE A 75 5.24 12.51 -2.19
N ASN A 76 5.38 11.68 -1.17
CA ASN A 76 4.71 11.90 0.11
C ASN A 76 5.56 12.81 1.01
N PRO A 77 4.95 13.63 1.88
CA PRO A 77 5.69 14.56 2.73
C PRO A 77 6.65 13.87 3.71
N TRP A 78 6.40 12.60 4.07
CA TRP A 78 7.30 11.81 4.93
C TRP A 78 8.43 11.12 4.17
N ASP A 79 8.40 11.10 2.83
CA ASP A 79 9.40 10.39 2.04
C ASP A 79 10.80 10.95 2.24
N TYR A 80 11.83 10.11 2.20
CA TYR A 80 13.21 10.59 2.24
C TYR A 80 13.65 11.06 0.85
N SER A 81 14.18 12.30 0.78
CA SER A 81 14.80 12.77 -0.46
C SER A 81 16.06 11.96 -0.76
N PRO A 82 16.52 11.90 -2.03
CA PRO A 82 17.81 11.28 -2.37
C PRO A 82 18.98 11.85 -1.54
N TYR A 83 18.88 13.12 -1.15
CA TYR A 83 19.85 13.77 -0.28
C TYR A 83 19.80 13.24 1.16
N ALA A 84 18.60 13.15 1.74
CA ALA A 84 18.39 12.58 3.08
C ALA A 84 18.82 11.10 3.16
N ILE A 85 18.60 10.33 2.09
CA ILE A 85 19.07 8.93 2.00
C ILE A 85 20.60 8.86 2.08
N ARG A 86 21.33 9.71 1.35
CA ARG A 86 22.81 9.74 1.41
C ARG A 86 23.34 10.19 2.76
N LEU A 87 22.66 11.14 3.41
CA LEU A 87 22.97 11.58 4.77
C LEU A 87 22.65 10.51 5.81
N GLY A 88 21.67 9.65 5.52
CA GLY A 88 21.09 8.69 6.46
C GLY A 88 20.19 9.34 7.52
N ALA A 89 19.79 10.59 7.32
CA ALA A 89 19.00 11.37 8.27
C ALA A 89 18.13 12.41 7.57
N THR A 90 17.12 12.88 8.29
CA THR A 90 16.18 13.91 7.88
C THR A 90 16.18 15.02 8.91
N SER A 91 16.15 16.27 8.43
CA SER A 91 16.07 17.46 9.26
C SER A 91 14.63 17.83 9.63
N TYR A 92 14.51 18.36 10.84
CA TYR A 92 13.29 18.86 11.46
C TYR A 92 13.62 20.22 12.09
N THR A 93 12.60 20.95 12.52
CA THR A 93 12.73 22.15 13.36
C THR A 93 11.97 21.89 14.64
N TRP A 94 12.52 22.27 15.79
CA TRP A 94 11.79 22.22 17.05
C TRP A 94 11.44 23.62 17.53
N ILE A 95 10.17 23.89 17.82
CA ILE A 95 9.73 25.21 18.28
C ILE A 95 9.08 25.13 19.66
N ARG A 96 9.27 26.19 20.44
CA ARG A 96 8.67 26.38 21.76
C ARG A 96 8.50 27.88 22.01
N LYS A 97 7.62 28.29 22.93
CA LYS A 97 7.30 29.72 23.11
C LYS A 97 8.49 30.59 23.54
N ASP A 98 9.55 29.99 24.07
CA ASP A 98 10.80 30.65 24.46
C ASP A 98 11.86 30.68 23.33
N LEU A 99 11.53 30.19 22.13
CA LEU A 99 12.34 30.34 20.92
C LEU A 99 11.72 31.38 19.98
N SER A 100 12.53 32.33 19.52
CA SER A 100 12.17 33.43 18.63
C SER A 100 12.02 33.01 17.16
N THR A 101 11.72 31.74 16.90
CA THR A 101 11.46 31.27 15.54
C THR A 101 10.19 31.92 15.00
N ASN A 102 10.31 32.63 13.87
CA ASN A 102 9.19 33.26 13.17
C ASN A 102 9.13 32.87 11.68
N THR A 103 10.12 32.08 11.23
CA THR A 103 10.35 31.68 9.86
C THR A 103 10.68 30.19 9.85
N LEU A 104 10.22 29.49 8.82
CA LEU A 104 10.44 28.07 8.61
C LEU A 104 10.86 27.83 7.16
N ALA A 105 11.50 26.69 6.89
CA ALA A 105 12.07 26.38 5.57
C ALA A 105 11.04 26.36 4.42
N HIS A 106 9.81 25.94 4.69
CA HIS A 106 8.73 25.82 3.71
C HIS A 106 7.41 26.29 4.31
N PRO A 107 6.40 26.66 3.50
CA PRO A 107 5.13 27.17 4.00
C PRO A 107 4.20 26.06 4.50
N GLY A 108 4.45 24.79 4.13
CA GLY A 108 3.68 23.62 4.55
C GLY A 108 4.57 22.51 5.15
N GLY A 109 3.97 21.63 5.96
CA GLY A 109 4.68 20.55 6.61
C GLY A 109 3.82 19.70 7.53
N PHE A 110 4.46 18.98 8.46
CA PHE A 110 3.78 18.17 9.45
C PHE A 110 4.45 18.21 10.83
N ILE A 111 3.67 17.91 11.85
CA ILE A 111 4.08 17.78 13.25
C ILE A 111 4.31 16.31 13.57
N MET A 112 5.46 16.00 14.16
CA MET A 112 5.69 14.72 14.83
C MET A 112 5.04 14.76 16.22
N ARG A 113 4.25 13.73 16.54
CA ARG A 113 3.61 13.58 17.85
C ARG A 113 4.66 13.58 18.94
N ASN A 114 4.43 14.39 19.97
CA ASN A 114 5.29 14.43 21.14
C ASN A 114 5.32 13.02 21.81
N PRO A 115 6.49 12.49 22.20
CA PRO A 115 6.58 11.14 22.77
C PRO A 115 5.71 10.90 24.01
N THR A 116 5.63 11.85 24.95
CA THR A 116 4.76 11.70 26.12
C THR A 116 3.27 11.68 25.76
N ASP A 117 2.86 12.46 24.75
CA ASP A 117 1.49 12.41 24.22
C ASP A 117 1.18 11.10 23.50
N ALA A 118 2.13 10.61 22.70
CA ALA A 118 1.99 9.32 22.04
C ALA A 118 1.74 8.21 23.06
N ALA A 119 2.52 8.19 24.15
CA ALA A 119 2.34 7.23 25.23
C ALA A 119 0.96 7.38 25.92
N ALA A 120 0.55 8.62 26.24
CA ALA A 120 -0.74 8.89 26.88
C ALA A 120 -1.94 8.49 26.01
N LEU A 121 -1.81 8.57 24.68
CA LEU A 121 -2.84 8.20 23.71
C LEU A 121 -2.80 6.72 23.31
N GLY A 122 -1.87 5.93 23.86
CA GLY A 122 -1.67 4.53 23.44
C GLY A 122 -1.23 4.38 21.98
N ARG A 123 -0.53 5.38 21.43
CA ARG A 123 -0.04 5.40 20.05
C ARG A 123 1.43 4.97 19.96
N PRO A 124 1.91 4.57 18.77
CA PRO A 124 3.33 4.37 18.54
C PRO A 124 4.16 5.58 19.01
N VAL A 125 5.13 5.34 19.89
CA VAL A 125 6.03 6.37 20.42
C VAL A 125 7.30 6.43 19.57
N LYS A 126 7.70 7.61 19.10
CA LYS A 126 8.98 7.81 18.40
C LYS A 126 10.13 7.87 19.41
N GLU A 127 10.49 6.72 19.95
CA GLU A 127 11.47 6.58 21.04
C GLU A 127 12.92 6.80 20.61
N GLN A 128 13.25 6.52 19.36
CA GLN A 128 14.64 6.40 18.90
C GLN A 128 14.91 7.12 17.57
N GLY A 129 16.19 7.38 17.33
CA GLY A 129 16.76 7.92 16.11
C GLY A 129 17.08 9.40 16.17
N TRP A 130 16.68 10.13 17.22
CA TRP A 130 17.02 11.54 17.38
C TRP A 130 18.51 11.68 17.69
N THR A 131 19.24 12.46 16.91
CA THR A 131 20.70 12.48 16.98
C THR A 131 21.20 13.75 17.67
N CYS A 132 20.98 14.91 17.06
CA CYS A 132 21.44 16.20 17.56
C CYS A 132 20.51 17.35 17.18
N ILE A 133 20.69 18.50 17.84
CA ILE A 133 20.04 19.77 17.48
C ILE A 133 21.08 20.88 17.32
N TYR A 134 20.95 21.70 16.29
CA TYR A 134 21.74 22.90 16.09
C TYR A 134 21.01 24.14 16.63
N ALA A 135 21.74 25.14 17.10
CA ALA A 135 21.10 26.39 17.54
C ALA A 135 20.52 27.17 16.36
N TYR A 136 21.16 27.10 15.19
CA TYR A 136 20.68 27.67 13.94
C TYR A 136 20.68 26.60 12.84
N ASP A 137 20.22 26.92 11.63
CA ASP A 137 20.32 26.04 10.47
C ASP A 137 21.75 25.47 10.37
N GLY A 138 21.88 24.15 10.43
CA GLY A 138 23.14 23.43 10.46
C GLY A 138 23.67 23.10 9.06
N GLY A 139 22.98 23.53 7.99
CA GLY A 139 23.37 23.28 6.61
C GLY A 139 23.60 21.79 6.34
N THR A 140 22.83 20.92 7.01
CA THR A 140 23.22 19.52 7.16
C THR A 140 23.32 18.79 5.82
N GLY A 141 24.26 17.86 5.76
CA GLY A 141 24.60 17.15 4.54
C GLY A 141 25.60 16.03 4.75
N PRO A 142 25.88 15.19 3.72
CA PRO A 142 26.76 14.02 3.84
C PRO A 142 28.19 14.31 4.29
N GLU A 143 28.61 15.58 4.24
CA GLU A 143 29.89 16.07 4.76
C GLU A 143 29.90 16.13 6.30
N ARG A 144 28.72 16.24 6.92
CA ARG A 144 28.54 16.05 8.37
C ARG A 144 28.23 14.58 8.62
N LYS A 145 29.25 13.80 8.99
CA LYS A 145 29.07 12.38 9.36
C LYS A 145 28.18 12.23 10.59
N TRP A 146 27.92 10.98 10.99
CA TRP A 146 26.98 10.66 12.06
C TRP A 146 25.61 11.34 11.87
N TYR A 147 24.95 11.03 10.75
CA TYR A 147 23.56 11.43 10.49
C TYR A 147 23.35 12.96 10.53
N GLY A 148 24.34 13.71 10.03
CA GLY A 148 24.29 15.17 9.97
C GLY A 148 24.81 15.89 11.21
N CYS A 149 25.28 15.17 12.23
CA CYS A 149 25.63 15.76 13.52
C CYS A 149 27.13 15.95 13.74
N GLY A 150 27.98 15.45 12.85
CA GLY A 150 29.42 15.65 12.88
C GLY A 150 29.88 17.06 12.52
N PHE A 151 31.19 17.28 12.64
CA PHE A 151 31.83 18.49 12.12
C PHE A 151 31.67 18.57 10.60
N PHE A 152 31.75 19.78 10.05
CA PHE A 152 31.70 20.00 8.61
C PHE A 152 33.08 19.70 7.97
N ASP A 153 33.54 18.46 8.07
CA ASP A 153 34.89 18.05 7.64
C ASP A 153 34.95 16.64 7.01
N SER A 154 33.79 16.01 6.80
CA SER A 154 33.64 14.66 6.25
C SER A 154 34.27 13.53 7.07
N LYS A 155 34.65 13.77 8.33
CA LYS A 155 35.21 12.74 9.22
C LYS A 155 34.17 12.20 10.18
N GLU A 156 34.29 10.91 10.47
CA GLU A 156 33.47 10.29 11.51
C GLU A 156 33.85 10.90 12.87
N PRO A 157 32.89 11.45 13.64
CA PRO A 157 33.19 12.03 14.93
C PRO A 157 33.73 10.97 15.89
N PRO A 158 34.71 11.32 16.75
CA PRO A 158 35.31 10.36 17.68
C PRO A 158 34.34 9.92 18.79
N ARG A 159 33.38 10.78 19.16
CA ARG A 159 32.41 10.57 20.26
C ARG A 159 33.05 10.30 21.63
N ASN A 160 34.26 10.80 21.87
CA ASN A 160 35.01 10.63 23.11
C ASN A 160 34.48 11.49 24.26
N ALA A 161 33.93 12.67 23.94
CA ALA A 161 33.43 13.61 24.94
C ALA A 161 31.96 13.35 25.32
N GLN A 162 31.36 12.28 24.79
CA GLN A 162 29.98 11.93 25.04
C GLN A 162 29.82 11.28 26.42
N GLU A 163 29.00 11.90 27.27
CA GLU A 163 28.61 11.32 28.55
C GLU A 163 27.74 10.06 28.33
N PRO A 164 27.91 9.02 29.17
CA PRO A 164 27.03 7.86 29.13
C PRO A 164 25.57 8.25 29.36
N MET A 165 24.68 7.72 28.53
CA MET A 165 23.23 7.87 28.68
C MET A 165 22.58 6.50 28.70
N SER A 166 21.53 6.35 29.51
CA SER A 166 20.83 5.08 29.71
C SER A 166 19.41 5.06 29.12
N ASN A 167 18.98 6.15 28.48
CA ASN A 167 17.68 6.22 27.83
C ASN A 167 17.61 5.41 26.52
N ARG A 168 16.39 5.16 26.04
CA ARG A 168 16.13 4.31 24.87
C ARG A 168 16.76 4.83 23.58
N ASN A 169 17.15 6.10 23.52
CA ASN A 169 17.75 6.73 22.35
C ASN A 169 19.29 6.93 22.46
N ALA A 170 19.90 6.50 23.56
CA ALA A 170 21.30 6.79 23.88
C ALA A 170 22.30 6.41 22.77
N GLN A 171 22.03 5.33 22.04
CA GLN A 171 22.91 4.84 20.96
C GLN A 171 22.99 5.78 19.73
N TRP A 172 22.00 6.65 19.54
CA TRP A 172 21.92 7.54 18.37
C TRP A 172 22.30 8.98 18.70
N ALA A 173 21.99 9.39 19.93
CA ALA A 173 22.17 10.74 20.41
C ALA A 173 23.66 11.12 20.43
N TYR A 174 24.00 12.29 19.87
CA TYR A 174 25.38 12.78 19.79
C TYR A 174 25.38 14.30 19.58
N GLY A 175 26.44 14.99 19.98
CA GLY A 175 26.64 16.41 19.70
C GLY A 175 28.12 16.78 19.67
N THR A 176 28.55 17.55 18.68
CA THR A 176 29.95 18.00 18.53
C THR A 176 30.35 19.10 19.52
N CYS A 177 29.39 19.77 20.18
CA CYS A 177 29.73 20.85 21.12
C CYS A 177 30.59 20.33 22.29
N ALA A 178 30.28 19.14 22.82
CA ALA A 178 31.10 18.51 23.85
C ALA A 178 32.55 18.24 23.38
N GLU A 179 32.73 17.74 22.15
CA GLU A 179 34.05 17.52 21.56
C GLU A 179 34.82 18.84 21.37
N ALA A 180 34.11 19.91 21.01
CA ALA A 180 34.65 21.24 20.88
C ALA A 180 34.91 21.93 22.23
N LYS A 181 34.61 21.27 23.36
CA LYS A 181 34.67 21.83 24.72
C LYS A 181 33.75 23.05 24.91
N VAL A 182 32.64 23.05 24.20
CA VAL A 182 31.56 24.05 24.28
C VAL A 182 30.39 23.42 25.03
N THR A 183 30.13 23.90 26.24
CA THR A 183 29.00 23.46 27.08
C THR A 183 28.11 24.62 27.53
N THR A 184 28.54 25.87 27.32
CA THR A 184 27.76 27.06 27.66
C THR A 184 27.51 27.96 26.46
N PRO A 185 26.47 28.82 26.50
CA PRO A 185 26.21 29.80 25.47
C PRO A 185 27.36 30.79 25.25
N GLU A 186 28.07 31.17 26.31
CA GLU A 186 29.18 32.13 26.26
C GLU A 186 30.38 31.53 25.51
N GLN A 187 30.70 30.27 25.77
CA GLN A 187 31.74 29.54 25.03
C GLN A 187 31.36 29.41 23.56
N TRP A 188 30.08 29.11 23.28
CA TRP A 188 29.59 29.01 21.92
C TRP A 188 29.75 30.34 21.17
N ALA A 189 29.33 31.46 21.77
CA ALA A 189 29.43 32.78 21.15
C ALA A 189 30.88 33.26 20.96
N GLN A 190 31.79 32.86 21.85
CA GLN A 190 33.23 33.15 21.69
C GLN A 190 33.86 32.36 20.55
N GLN A 191 33.46 31.10 20.38
CA GLN A 191 34.07 30.20 19.40
C GLN A 191 33.46 30.36 18.00
N TYR A 192 32.16 30.59 17.91
CA TYR A 192 31.44 30.71 16.66
C TYR A 192 31.01 32.16 16.50
N THR A 193 31.71 32.89 15.63
CA THR A 193 31.55 34.34 15.46
C THR A 193 30.89 34.74 14.14
N GLY A 194 30.53 33.77 13.27
CA GLY A 194 29.75 33.89 12.03
C GLY A 194 30.13 35.06 11.10
N LEU A 195 30.79 34.84 9.96
CA LEU A 195 31.11 35.96 9.02
C LEU A 195 31.25 35.44 7.57
N PHE A 196 31.46 36.35 6.61
CA PHE A 196 31.66 36.07 5.17
C PHE A 196 32.65 34.94 4.84
N LYS A 197 33.59 34.61 5.75
CA LYS A 197 34.55 33.50 5.56
C LYS A 197 34.12 32.17 6.19
N ASN A 198 33.17 32.17 7.13
CA ASN A 198 32.65 30.98 7.83
C ASN A 198 31.16 31.18 8.19
N PRO A 199 30.24 30.84 7.27
CA PRO A 199 28.80 30.84 7.55
C PRO A 199 28.47 29.94 8.74
N ILE A 200 27.52 30.36 9.57
CA ILE A 200 27.19 29.62 10.79
C ILE A 200 26.66 28.22 10.49
N GLN A 201 26.01 28.04 9.34
CA GLN A 201 25.55 26.77 8.80
C GLN A 201 26.67 25.73 8.70
N TYR A 202 27.93 26.15 8.55
CA TYR A 202 29.05 25.22 8.41
C TYR A 202 29.93 25.18 9.65
N SER A 203 30.05 26.30 10.37
CA SER A 203 31.01 26.41 11.47
C SER A 203 30.49 25.97 12.84
N GLN A 204 29.17 26.05 13.11
CA GLN A 204 28.65 25.74 14.45
C GLN A 204 28.78 24.26 14.82
N CYS A 205 28.86 24.00 16.13
CA CYS A 205 28.68 22.66 16.68
C CYS A 205 27.20 22.30 16.87
N SER A 206 26.95 21.00 17.00
CA SER A 206 25.67 20.37 17.31
C SER A 206 25.57 20.01 18.79
N TRP A 207 24.38 20.18 19.35
CA TRP A 207 24.02 19.83 20.74
C TRP A 207 23.44 18.42 20.80
N ASN A 208 23.69 17.68 21.87
CA ASN A 208 23.22 16.30 22.00
C ASN A 208 21.69 16.26 22.21
N ALA A 209 20.98 15.49 21.38
CA ALA A 209 19.51 15.43 21.43
C ALA A 209 18.95 14.91 22.76
N GLU A 210 19.70 14.17 23.55
CA GLU A 210 19.23 13.52 24.78
C GLU A 210 19.72 14.16 26.08
N LYS A 211 20.61 15.16 26.00
CA LYS A 211 21.18 15.81 27.18
C LYS A 211 20.42 17.11 27.52
N PRO A 212 19.63 17.18 28.62
CA PRO A 212 18.77 18.33 28.90
C PRO A 212 19.53 19.67 29.02
N SER A 213 20.74 19.67 29.57
CA SER A 213 21.57 20.88 29.67
C SER A 213 21.94 21.45 28.30
N ASP A 214 22.15 20.59 27.31
CA ASP A 214 22.52 21.00 25.95
C ASP A 214 21.36 21.71 25.26
N TRP A 215 20.11 21.30 25.51
CA TRP A 215 18.93 22.03 25.06
C TRP A 215 18.82 23.41 25.69
N ASN A 216 19.10 23.53 26.99
CA ASN A 216 19.11 24.83 27.66
C ASN A 216 20.19 25.76 27.08
N ALA A 217 21.37 25.21 26.77
CA ALA A 217 22.43 25.96 26.10
C ALA A 217 22.01 26.36 24.67
N MET A 218 21.45 25.43 23.90
CA MET A 218 20.94 25.66 22.55
C MET A 218 19.91 26.79 22.51
N ILE A 219 18.91 26.76 23.40
CA ILE A 219 17.87 27.81 23.48
C ILE A 219 18.52 29.15 23.78
N ARG A 220 19.42 29.23 24.78
CA ARG A 220 20.10 30.49 25.12
C ARG A 220 20.97 31.02 23.98
N VAL A 221 21.65 30.13 23.26
CA VAL A 221 22.41 30.51 22.05
C VAL A 221 21.47 31.07 20.99
N HIS A 222 20.38 30.38 20.67
CA HIS A 222 19.40 30.83 19.68
C HIS A 222 18.74 32.15 20.06
N GLU A 223 18.51 32.38 21.36
CA GLU A 223 17.87 33.60 21.87
C GLU A 223 18.84 34.77 22.10
N SER A 224 20.15 34.52 22.14
CA SER A 224 21.16 35.58 22.33
C SER A 224 21.02 36.70 21.29
N ARG A 225 20.52 36.37 20.09
CA ARG A 225 20.22 37.30 18.99
C ARG A 225 19.28 38.45 19.34
N LYS A 226 18.40 38.29 20.34
CA LYS A 226 17.51 39.38 20.79
C LYS A 226 18.27 40.56 21.39
N THR A 227 19.47 40.30 21.89
CA THR A 227 20.28 41.26 22.65
C THR A 227 21.50 41.75 21.88
N THR A 228 21.69 41.28 20.64
CA THR A 228 22.87 41.60 19.84
C THR A 228 22.56 42.60 18.74
N THR A 229 23.56 43.40 18.35
CA THR A 229 23.38 44.47 17.35
C THR A 229 23.16 43.88 15.96
N THR A 230 22.61 44.64 15.01
CA THR A 230 22.46 44.22 13.60
C THR A 230 23.79 43.91 12.89
N LYS A 231 24.93 44.21 13.51
CA LYS A 231 26.27 43.81 13.05
C LYS A 231 26.65 42.40 13.48
N ASP A 232 25.90 41.80 14.40
CA ASP A 232 26.08 40.42 14.81
C ASP A 232 25.45 39.50 13.75
N PRO A 233 26.20 38.56 13.15
CA PRO A 233 25.66 37.56 12.21
C PRO A 233 24.52 36.71 12.78
N PHE A 234 24.38 36.62 14.10
CA PHE A 234 23.34 35.85 14.79
C PHE A 234 22.03 36.62 14.93
N SER A 235 22.05 37.94 14.72
CA SER A 235 20.86 38.81 14.80
C SER A 235 19.84 38.60 13.67
N ILE A 236 20.11 37.69 12.72
CA ILE A 236 19.23 37.38 11.60
C ILE A 236 17.95 36.70 12.11
N ASN A 237 16.84 37.42 12.03
CA ASN A 237 15.54 36.97 12.53
C ASN A 237 14.96 35.79 11.73
N THR A 238 15.39 35.57 10.49
CA THR A 238 14.94 34.46 9.64
C THR A 238 15.61 33.13 9.95
N GLN A 239 16.60 33.08 10.85
CA GLN A 239 17.21 31.81 11.25
C GLN A 239 16.28 31.00 12.17
N PHE A 240 16.25 29.70 11.92
CA PHE A 240 15.56 28.67 12.70
C PHE A 240 16.59 27.59 13.13
N ASN A 241 16.25 26.72 14.07
CA ASN A 241 17.11 25.59 14.46
C ASN A 241 16.91 24.39 13.52
N GLU A 242 17.90 23.49 13.52
CA GLU A 242 17.84 22.23 12.78
C GLU A 242 18.00 21.04 13.73
N PHE A 243 16.99 20.18 13.81
CA PHE A 243 16.92 19.01 14.65
C PHE A 243 16.96 17.74 13.80
N MET A 244 17.89 16.83 14.10
CA MET A 244 18.19 15.70 13.23
C MET A 244 17.57 14.40 13.72
N LEU A 245 16.96 13.67 12.79
CA LEU A 245 16.42 12.34 12.98
C LEU A 245 17.05 11.37 11.99
N LYS A 246 17.73 10.34 12.50
CA LYS A 246 18.21 9.23 11.69
C LYS A 246 17.05 8.57 10.94
N ASN A 247 17.27 8.30 9.66
CA ASN A 247 16.31 7.59 8.83
C ASN A 247 16.10 6.15 9.32
N ALA A 248 14.84 5.73 9.35
CA ALA A 248 14.45 4.35 9.61
C ALA A 248 14.98 3.42 8.51
N SER A 249 15.46 2.24 8.90
CA SER A 249 16.18 1.33 8.00
C SER A 249 15.35 0.18 7.44
N SER A 250 14.10 -0.03 7.89
CA SER A 250 13.28 -1.16 7.42
C SER A 250 12.90 -1.03 5.94
N THR A 251 12.42 0.13 5.53
CA THR A 251 12.02 0.44 4.16
C THR A 251 12.91 1.48 3.50
N ASN A 252 13.58 2.32 4.30
CA ASN A 252 14.39 3.46 3.87
C ASN A 252 13.68 4.42 2.88
N ASP A 253 12.35 4.42 2.88
CA ASP A 253 11.51 5.30 2.04
C ASP A 253 10.84 6.42 2.85
N GLY A 254 10.76 6.30 4.18
CA GLY A 254 10.13 7.27 5.07
C GLY A 254 8.74 6.87 5.56
N SER A 255 8.13 5.82 5.00
CA SER A 255 6.78 5.34 5.35
C SER A 255 6.61 4.99 6.84
N GLU A 256 7.67 4.52 7.50
CA GLU A 256 7.67 4.27 8.95
C GLU A 256 7.33 5.51 9.79
N ASN A 257 7.50 6.72 9.26
CA ASN A 257 7.21 7.93 10.00
C ASN A 257 5.73 8.30 10.02
N MET A 258 4.90 7.75 9.12
CA MET A 258 3.47 8.08 8.99
C MET A 258 2.70 7.95 10.31
N LYS A 259 2.93 6.85 11.03
CA LYS A 259 2.26 6.53 12.31
C LYS A 259 2.56 7.53 13.45
N TYR A 260 3.63 8.32 13.29
CA TYR A 260 4.04 9.32 14.29
C TYR A 260 3.56 10.74 13.94
N ILE A 261 2.92 10.96 12.79
CA ILE A 261 2.39 12.27 12.41
C ILE A 261 1.17 12.59 13.29
N ASP A 262 1.14 13.78 13.89
CA ASP A 262 0.03 14.24 14.74
C ASP A 262 -0.88 15.24 14.05
N ALA A 263 -0.33 16.06 13.15
CA ALA A 263 -1.07 17.03 12.36
C ALA A 263 -0.25 17.45 11.12
N PHE A 264 -0.95 17.86 10.07
CA PHE A 264 -0.35 18.69 9.02
C PHE A 264 -0.42 20.16 9.43
N ILE A 265 0.52 20.95 8.95
CA ILE A 265 0.58 22.38 9.26
C ILE A 265 0.87 23.22 8.03
N TYR A 266 0.45 24.47 8.10
CA TYR A 266 0.89 25.51 7.17
C TYR A 266 1.07 26.84 7.89
N ASN A 267 2.02 27.65 7.42
CA ASN A 267 2.22 29.01 7.89
C ASN A 267 1.20 29.94 7.21
N ALA A 268 0.34 30.58 8.01
CA ALA A 268 -0.73 31.43 7.53
C ALA A 268 -0.25 32.70 6.78
N HIS A 269 0.98 33.14 7.07
CA HIS A 269 1.51 34.44 6.65
C HIS A 269 2.79 34.33 5.83
N SER A 270 3.06 33.16 5.24
CA SER A 270 4.22 32.96 4.38
C SER A 270 3.91 31.99 3.25
N THR A 271 4.31 32.37 2.05
CA THR A 271 4.43 31.48 0.89
C THR A 271 5.90 31.21 0.53
N PHE A 272 6.83 31.66 1.38
CA PHE A 272 8.25 31.64 1.08
C PHE A 272 8.81 30.22 1.18
N ASN A 273 9.55 29.82 0.15
CA ASN A 273 10.28 28.57 0.10
C ASN A 273 11.77 28.86 0.12
N PHE A 274 12.45 28.34 1.14
CA PHE A 274 13.91 28.39 1.20
C PHE A 274 14.52 27.44 0.18
N ALA A 275 15.66 27.83 -0.39
CA ALA A 275 16.48 26.91 -1.17
C ALA A 275 17.15 25.95 -0.18
N THR A 276 16.98 24.64 -0.41
CA THR A 276 17.55 23.60 0.43
C THR A 276 18.61 22.79 -0.30
N ARG A 277 19.50 22.14 0.46
CA ARG A 277 20.54 21.31 -0.13
C ARG A 277 19.91 20.09 -0.80
N GLY A 278 20.15 19.92 -2.09
CA GLY A 278 19.61 18.83 -2.89
C GLY A 278 18.46 19.23 -3.82
N ASP A 279 17.99 20.48 -3.77
CA ASP A 279 17.03 21.01 -4.74
C ASP A 279 17.58 20.90 -6.17
N GLN A 280 16.76 20.38 -7.07
CA GLN A 280 17.09 20.26 -8.49
C GLN A 280 16.66 21.49 -9.30
N SER A 281 15.91 22.40 -8.68
CA SER A 281 15.38 23.60 -9.32
C SER A 281 15.23 24.71 -8.27
N PRO A 282 15.28 25.99 -8.67
CA PRO A 282 15.08 27.09 -7.74
C PRO A 282 13.72 26.99 -7.04
N PRO A 283 13.64 27.27 -5.73
CA PRO A 283 12.37 27.28 -5.02
C PRO A 283 11.45 28.35 -5.60
N LYS A 284 10.15 28.04 -5.62
CA LYS A 284 9.10 28.98 -6.02
C LYS A 284 8.14 29.19 -4.84
N PRO A 285 7.49 30.36 -4.73
CA PRO A 285 6.46 30.55 -3.72
C PRO A 285 5.37 29.47 -3.83
N GLU A 286 4.90 28.99 -2.68
CA GLU A 286 3.90 27.92 -2.59
C GLU A 286 2.84 28.29 -1.55
N ASP A 287 1.58 27.94 -1.83
CA ASP A 287 0.50 28.07 -0.88
C ASP A 287 0.52 26.89 0.10
N GLY A 288 0.98 27.14 1.32
CA GLY A 288 1.11 26.12 2.35
C GLY A 288 -0.21 25.42 2.70
N LEU A 289 -1.37 26.08 2.57
CA LEU A 289 -2.67 25.43 2.83
C LEU A 289 -2.95 24.37 1.75
N ASN A 290 -2.63 24.65 0.49
CA ASN A 290 -2.77 23.66 -0.58
C ASN A 290 -1.81 22.48 -0.36
N SER A 291 -0.57 22.73 0.06
CA SER A 291 0.37 21.67 0.44
C SER A 291 -0.20 20.83 1.59
N ALA A 292 -0.66 21.44 2.68
CA ALA A 292 -1.22 20.74 3.83
C ALA A 292 -2.48 19.91 3.48
N ARG A 293 -3.34 20.40 2.58
CA ARG A 293 -4.50 19.64 2.06
C ARG A 293 -4.06 18.45 1.20
N SER A 294 -3.07 18.63 0.34
CA SER A 294 -2.48 17.54 -0.44
C SER A 294 -1.90 16.47 0.48
N PHE A 295 -1.16 16.88 1.50
CA PHE A 295 -0.57 16.00 2.51
C PHE A 295 -1.64 15.23 3.31
N GLN A 296 -2.72 15.90 3.71
CA GLN A 296 -3.84 15.25 4.42
C GLN A 296 -4.48 14.14 3.58
N LYS A 297 -4.68 14.37 2.27
CA LYS A 297 -5.17 13.33 1.35
C LYS A 297 -4.19 12.16 1.22
N LYS A 298 -2.92 12.47 1.01
CA LYS A 298 -1.86 11.45 0.87
C LYS A 298 -1.80 10.55 2.09
N LEU A 299 -1.85 11.12 3.30
CA LEU A 299 -1.83 10.34 4.54
C LEU A 299 -3.11 9.51 4.73
N TYR A 300 -4.25 10.09 4.36
CA TYR A 300 -5.55 9.41 4.38
C TYR A 300 -5.58 8.17 3.48
N ASP A 301 -5.00 8.27 2.28
CA ASP A 301 -4.84 7.13 1.37
C ASP A 301 -3.95 6.01 1.96
N GLN A 302 -3.16 6.30 3.00
CA GLN A 302 -2.38 5.31 3.76
C GLN A 302 -3.11 4.76 4.99
N GLY A 303 -4.37 5.16 5.21
CA GLY A 303 -5.19 4.70 6.34
C GLY A 303 -5.06 5.52 7.62
N TYR A 304 -4.34 6.65 7.59
CA TYR A 304 -4.16 7.54 8.74
C TYR A 304 -4.90 8.86 8.51
N ALA A 305 -5.53 9.41 9.54
CA ALA A 305 -6.18 10.72 9.44
C ALA A 305 -5.79 11.62 10.61
N VAL A 306 -5.33 12.82 10.27
CA VAL A 306 -4.87 13.85 11.21
C VAL A 306 -5.38 15.22 10.77
N PRO A 307 -5.58 16.17 11.69
CA PRO A 307 -6.01 17.51 11.33
C PRO A 307 -4.92 18.30 10.59
N ILE A 308 -5.37 19.26 9.78
CA ILE A 308 -4.56 20.40 9.35
C ILE A 308 -4.72 21.50 10.40
N LEU A 309 -3.60 22.01 10.92
CA LEU A 309 -3.57 23.15 11.82
C LEU A 309 -2.88 24.34 11.14
N ARG A 310 -3.45 25.53 11.33
CA ARG A 310 -2.84 26.79 10.93
C ARG A 310 -1.79 27.19 11.95
N LEU A 311 -0.57 27.47 11.49
CA LEU A 311 0.51 28.07 12.27
C LEU A 311 0.59 29.57 11.98
N ASP A 312 0.53 30.40 13.02
CA ASP A 312 0.59 31.86 12.90
C ASP A 312 1.62 32.40 13.88
N PHE A 313 2.79 32.86 13.38
CA PHE A 313 3.84 33.46 14.22
C PHE A 313 3.53 34.88 14.72
N THR A 314 2.53 35.54 14.15
CA THR A 314 2.07 36.88 14.57
C THR A 314 1.07 36.83 15.72
N ALA A 315 0.39 35.69 15.90
CA ALA A 315 -0.52 35.46 17.01
C ALA A 315 0.21 35.34 18.37
N PRO A 316 -0.49 35.53 19.51
CA PRO A 316 0.04 35.20 20.82
C PRO A 316 0.40 33.70 20.94
N PRO A 317 1.36 33.31 21.80
CA PRO A 317 1.76 31.91 21.98
C PRO A 317 0.62 30.90 22.22
N GLN A 318 -0.44 31.30 22.92
CA GLN A 318 -1.61 30.47 23.21
C GLN A 318 -2.46 30.18 21.97
N GLN A 319 -2.31 30.98 20.91
CA GLN A 319 -3.01 30.87 19.63
C GLN A 319 -2.01 30.64 18.48
N ARG A 320 -0.80 30.16 18.79
CA ARG A 320 0.24 29.87 17.79
C ARG A 320 -0.26 28.89 16.75
N PHE A 321 -1.05 27.91 17.19
CA PHE A 321 -1.79 27.01 16.33
C PHE A 321 -3.29 27.24 16.45
N SER A 322 -4.03 27.05 15.35
CA SER A 322 -5.49 27.05 15.33
C SER A 322 -6.04 25.98 14.40
N TYR A 323 -7.23 25.48 14.70
CA TYR A 323 -7.98 24.57 13.84
C TYR A 323 -9.07 25.34 13.11
N VAL A 324 -9.13 25.18 11.79
CA VAL A 324 -10.17 25.76 10.94
C VAL A 324 -10.82 24.63 10.17
N ALA A 325 -12.13 24.43 10.37
CA ALA A 325 -12.87 23.33 9.74
C ALA A 325 -12.81 23.41 8.20
N ALA A 326 -12.85 24.62 7.63
CA ALA A 326 -12.77 24.84 6.19
C ALA A 326 -11.40 24.50 5.58
N ASP A 327 -10.33 24.40 6.39
CA ASP A 327 -9.01 24.04 5.90
C ASP A 327 -8.90 22.54 5.62
N GLN A 328 -9.75 21.72 6.26
CA GLN A 328 -9.74 20.26 6.13
C GLN A 328 -10.28 19.81 4.77
N VAL A 329 -9.69 18.76 4.21
CA VAL A 329 -10.19 18.05 3.02
C VAL A 329 -10.63 16.63 3.35
N ILE A 330 -10.32 16.15 4.55
CA ILE A 330 -10.81 14.90 5.12
C ILE A 330 -11.70 15.24 6.32
N ALA A 331 -12.89 14.64 6.37
CA ALA A 331 -13.77 14.78 7.52
C ALA A 331 -13.25 13.91 8.68
N LEU A 332 -12.85 14.55 9.78
CA LEU A 332 -12.30 13.86 10.97
C LEU A 332 -13.35 13.64 12.06
N GLY A 333 -14.48 14.33 11.98
CA GLY A 333 -15.52 14.37 13.03
C GLY A 333 -15.04 15.09 14.29
N ALA A 334 -15.87 15.97 14.87
CA ALA A 334 -15.68 16.38 16.26
C ALA A 334 -16.15 15.21 17.15
N GLY A 335 -15.28 14.70 18.01
CA GLY A 335 -15.53 13.51 18.83
C GLY A 335 -14.79 12.22 18.41
N GLY A 336 -13.81 12.30 17.51
CA GLY A 336 -12.93 11.16 17.19
C GLY A 336 -13.62 10.00 16.46
N GLY A 337 -14.16 10.26 15.26
CA GLY A 337 -14.79 9.24 14.44
C GLY A 337 -13.81 8.16 13.94
N THR A 338 -14.33 7.05 13.41
CA THR A 338 -13.53 6.09 12.65
C THR A 338 -13.31 6.61 11.23
N VAL A 339 -12.07 6.64 10.76
CA VAL A 339 -11.77 6.83 9.33
C VAL A 339 -12.51 5.76 8.56
N ALA A 340 -13.22 6.14 7.48
CA ALA A 340 -13.63 5.17 6.47
C ALA A 340 -12.35 4.60 5.86
N GLN A 341 -11.96 3.41 6.32
CA GLN A 341 -10.75 2.73 5.91
C GLN A 341 -10.80 2.45 4.41
N LYS A 342 -9.72 2.78 3.72
CA LYS A 342 -9.55 2.53 2.29
C LYS A 342 -8.50 1.44 2.09
N TYR A 343 -8.95 0.29 1.63
CA TYR A 343 -8.18 -0.92 1.38
C TYR A 343 -7.85 -1.09 -0.11
N ILE A 344 -8.58 -0.43 -1.01
CA ILE A 344 -8.36 -0.50 -2.46
C ILE A 344 -7.79 0.83 -2.97
N ALA A 345 -6.55 0.81 -3.46
CA ALA A 345 -5.89 1.97 -4.05
C ALA A 345 -6.47 2.29 -5.45
N SER A 346 -6.67 1.26 -6.26
CA SER A 346 -7.31 1.37 -7.58
C SER A 346 -8.04 0.09 -7.98
N ALA A 347 -9.10 0.21 -8.76
CA ALA A 347 -9.79 -0.90 -9.41
C ALA A 347 -10.20 -0.46 -10.81
N THR A 348 -9.68 -1.07 -11.88
CA THR A 348 -9.88 -0.59 -13.25
C THR A 348 -10.24 -1.73 -14.18
N TRP A 349 -11.28 -1.54 -14.98
CA TRP A 349 -11.67 -2.50 -16.01
C TRP A 349 -10.78 -2.38 -17.24
N LEU A 350 -10.38 -3.52 -17.77
CA LEU A 350 -9.75 -3.63 -19.08
C LEU A 350 -10.23 -4.92 -19.76
N GLU A 351 -10.25 -4.92 -21.08
CA GLU A 351 -10.54 -6.10 -21.86
C GLU A 351 -9.22 -6.73 -22.32
N ARG A 352 -9.05 -8.04 -22.11
CA ARG A 352 -7.82 -8.75 -22.49
C ARG A 352 -8.10 -10.16 -22.96
N HIS A 353 -7.22 -10.68 -23.81
CA HIS A 353 -7.28 -12.06 -24.27
C HIS A 353 -7.07 -13.04 -23.10
N ASP A 354 -8.06 -13.90 -22.85
CA ASP A 354 -7.94 -15.00 -21.88
C ASP A 354 -7.54 -16.31 -22.60
N PRO A 355 -6.39 -16.93 -22.25
CA PRO A 355 -5.97 -18.18 -22.85
C PRO A 355 -6.91 -19.35 -22.54
N GLY A 356 -7.69 -19.26 -21.46
CA GLY A 356 -8.65 -20.30 -21.07
C GLY A 356 -9.91 -20.31 -21.93
N THR A 357 -10.46 -19.14 -22.27
CA THR A 357 -11.62 -19.02 -23.17
C THR A 357 -11.25 -18.87 -24.64
N GLY A 358 -10.03 -18.40 -24.93
CA GLY A 358 -9.53 -18.14 -26.29
C GLY A 358 -10.07 -16.85 -26.91
N LYS A 359 -10.62 -15.93 -26.11
CA LYS A 359 -11.23 -14.67 -26.56
C LYS A 359 -10.96 -13.55 -25.56
N ASN A 360 -11.29 -12.32 -25.96
CA ASN A 360 -11.17 -11.16 -25.08
C ASN A 360 -12.28 -11.20 -24.02
N GLU A 361 -11.89 -11.05 -22.75
CA GLU A 361 -12.79 -11.07 -21.60
C GLU A 361 -12.52 -9.85 -20.72
N TRP A 362 -13.56 -9.37 -20.03
CA TRP A 362 -13.42 -8.29 -19.05
C TRP A 362 -12.61 -8.75 -17.84
N THR A 363 -11.64 -7.94 -17.44
CA THR A 363 -10.80 -8.13 -16.26
C THR A 363 -10.83 -6.88 -15.40
N LEU A 364 -11.09 -7.04 -14.11
CA LEU A 364 -10.91 -5.99 -13.11
C LEU A 364 -9.51 -6.10 -12.51
N THR A 365 -8.67 -5.11 -12.80
CA THR A 365 -7.33 -5.00 -12.21
C THR A 365 -7.41 -4.19 -10.92
N VAL A 366 -7.06 -4.82 -9.81
CA VAL A 366 -7.19 -4.28 -8.45
C VAL A 366 -5.82 -4.14 -7.80
N THR A 367 -5.53 -2.94 -7.29
CA THR A 367 -4.32 -2.65 -6.51
C THR A 367 -4.75 -2.29 -5.09
N PRO A 368 -4.41 -3.09 -4.05
CA PRO A 368 -4.69 -2.74 -2.67
C PRO A 368 -3.81 -1.59 -2.15
N THR A 369 -4.27 -0.88 -1.13
CA THR A 369 -3.43 0.03 -0.32
C THR A 369 -2.50 -0.78 0.58
N ALA A 370 -1.53 -0.11 1.24
CA ALA A 370 -0.71 -0.75 2.27
C ALA A 370 -1.57 -1.35 3.40
N GLN A 371 -2.64 -0.65 3.80
CA GLN A 371 -3.59 -1.16 4.78
C GLN A 371 -4.37 -2.36 4.25
N GLY A 372 -4.82 -2.33 3.00
CA GLY A 372 -5.43 -3.48 2.35
C GLY A 372 -4.51 -4.70 2.34
N LYS A 373 -3.21 -4.52 2.06
CA LYS A 373 -2.19 -5.57 2.16
C LYS A 373 -2.00 -6.06 3.60
N ALA A 374 -2.06 -5.18 4.59
CA ALA A 374 -1.89 -5.55 6.00
C ALA A 374 -3.05 -6.40 6.52
N ILE A 375 -4.29 -6.10 6.11
CA ILE A 375 -5.49 -6.82 6.56
C ILE A 375 -5.87 -8.01 5.68
N GLN A 376 -5.26 -8.19 4.51
CA GLN A 376 -5.71 -9.18 3.52
C GLN A 376 -5.85 -10.60 4.08
N ALA A 377 -5.02 -11.01 5.04
CA ALA A 377 -5.11 -12.35 5.61
C ALA A 377 -6.17 -12.48 6.70
N THR A 378 -6.52 -11.38 7.37
CA THR A 378 -7.36 -11.38 8.59
C THR A 378 -8.77 -10.85 8.35
N ASP A 379 -8.97 -10.00 7.34
CA ASP A 379 -10.26 -9.40 7.00
C ASP A 379 -10.44 -9.23 5.48
N GLN A 380 -10.61 -10.36 4.80
CA GLN A 380 -10.92 -10.38 3.36
C GLN A 380 -12.32 -9.80 3.06
N GLN A 381 -13.21 -9.79 4.05
CA GLN A 381 -14.58 -9.30 3.88
C GLN A 381 -14.60 -7.79 3.70
N ALA A 382 -13.82 -7.05 4.48
CA ALA A 382 -13.71 -5.60 4.35
C ALA A 382 -13.14 -5.19 2.97
N LEU A 383 -12.09 -5.87 2.51
CA LEU A 383 -11.52 -5.70 1.16
C LEU A 383 -12.55 -5.95 0.06
N TYR A 384 -13.28 -7.05 0.13
CA TYR A 384 -14.30 -7.38 -0.86
C TYR A 384 -15.47 -6.40 -0.83
N ASN A 385 -15.93 -5.99 0.35
CA ASN A 385 -17.02 -5.03 0.49
C ASN A 385 -16.67 -3.70 -0.17
N GLU A 386 -15.47 -3.17 0.06
CA GLU A 386 -15.02 -1.94 -0.59
C GLU A 386 -14.90 -2.12 -2.10
N LEU A 387 -14.31 -3.22 -2.57
CA LEU A 387 -14.21 -3.50 -4.00
C LEU A 387 -15.59 -3.57 -4.66
N PHE A 388 -16.54 -4.24 -4.02
CA PHE A 388 -17.92 -4.35 -4.49
C PHE A 388 -18.64 -2.99 -4.47
N GLN A 389 -18.42 -2.16 -3.45
CA GLN A 389 -18.92 -0.78 -3.43
C GLN A 389 -18.34 0.06 -4.58
N LEU A 390 -17.06 -0.14 -4.91
CA LEU A 390 -16.39 0.60 -5.98
C LEU A 390 -16.85 0.19 -7.38
N ARG A 391 -17.11 -1.11 -7.63
CA ARG A 391 -17.25 -1.67 -8.99
C ARG A 391 -18.39 -2.66 -9.19
N GLY A 392 -19.09 -3.09 -8.13
CA GLY A 392 -20.15 -4.09 -8.21
C GLY A 392 -21.38 -3.64 -9.02
N ALA A 393 -21.59 -2.32 -9.15
CA ALA A 393 -22.65 -1.75 -9.98
C ALA A 393 -22.30 -1.66 -11.48
N ASP A 394 -21.03 -1.87 -11.85
CA ASP A 394 -20.57 -1.73 -13.22
C ASP A 394 -21.18 -2.83 -14.12
N ALA A 395 -21.47 -2.48 -15.38
CA ALA A 395 -22.00 -3.42 -16.36
C ALA A 395 -21.04 -4.61 -16.58
N GLN A 396 -19.73 -4.34 -16.56
CA GLN A 396 -18.70 -5.37 -16.66
C GLN A 396 -18.84 -6.43 -15.56
N TRP A 397 -19.18 -6.04 -14.34
CA TRP A 397 -19.44 -6.99 -13.26
C TRP A 397 -20.82 -7.63 -13.41
N ARG A 398 -21.88 -6.81 -13.36
CA ARG A 398 -23.27 -7.25 -13.26
C ARG A 398 -23.69 -8.16 -14.42
N ASP A 399 -23.24 -7.85 -15.63
CA ASP A 399 -23.72 -8.53 -16.83
C ASP A 399 -22.86 -9.77 -17.17
N ASN A 400 -21.64 -9.87 -16.60
CA ASN A 400 -20.69 -10.94 -16.90
C ASN A 400 -20.41 -11.90 -15.73
N GLU A 401 -20.86 -11.59 -14.50
CA GLU A 401 -20.73 -12.53 -13.38
C GLU A 401 -21.70 -13.70 -13.58
N LYS A 402 -21.20 -14.80 -14.16
CA LYS A 402 -22.02 -15.97 -14.51
C LYS A 402 -22.22 -16.93 -13.35
N SER A 403 -21.40 -16.82 -12.31
CA SER A 403 -21.48 -17.62 -11.09
C SER A 403 -21.52 -16.66 -9.90
N ALA A 404 -22.53 -16.80 -9.04
CA ALA A 404 -22.63 -15.99 -7.84
C ALA A 404 -21.37 -16.13 -6.99
N ASP A 405 -20.92 -15.00 -6.42
CA ASP A 405 -19.71 -14.89 -5.61
C ASP A 405 -18.39 -15.25 -6.34
N SER A 406 -18.37 -15.36 -7.67
CA SER A 406 -17.13 -15.76 -8.38
C SER A 406 -16.00 -14.76 -8.14
N MET A 407 -16.32 -13.47 -8.15
CA MET A 407 -15.33 -12.41 -7.93
C MET A 407 -14.79 -12.44 -6.50
N ARG A 408 -15.63 -12.79 -5.52
CA ARG A 408 -15.24 -12.97 -4.11
C ARG A 408 -14.29 -14.16 -3.96
N SER A 409 -14.65 -15.30 -4.54
CA SER A 409 -13.85 -16.53 -4.50
C SER A 409 -12.50 -16.36 -5.17
N GLN A 410 -12.45 -15.65 -6.30
CA GLN A 410 -11.19 -15.32 -6.98
C GLN A 410 -10.28 -14.45 -6.10
N LEU A 411 -10.82 -13.38 -5.49
CA LEU A 411 -10.06 -12.51 -4.59
C LEU A 411 -9.48 -13.29 -3.40
N SER A 412 -10.30 -14.15 -2.79
CA SER A 412 -9.89 -15.00 -1.67
C SER A 412 -8.77 -15.97 -2.07
N CYS A 413 -8.90 -16.63 -3.23
CA CYS A 413 -7.88 -17.53 -3.76
C CYS A 413 -6.55 -16.79 -3.99
N LEU A 414 -6.59 -15.60 -4.61
CA LEU A 414 -5.41 -14.80 -4.91
C LEU A 414 -4.68 -14.36 -3.64
N ILE A 415 -5.42 -13.90 -2.62
CA ILE A 415 -4.85 -13.51 -1.33
C ILE A 415 -4.19 -14.71 -0.65
N GLN A 416 -4.85 -15.87 -0.65
CA GLN A 416 -4.37 -17.07 0.03
C GLN A 416 -3.14 -17.69 -0.64
N ASN A 417 -3.14 -17.80 -1.97
CA ASN A 417 -2.09 -18.52 -2.71
C ASN A 417 -0.99 -17.59 -3.26
N TYR A 418 -1.25 -16.28 -3.35
CA TYR A 418 -0.31 -15.29 -3.88
C TYR A 418 -0.27 -14.00 -3.04
N PRO A 419 0.00 -14.09 -1.71
CA PRO A 419 -0.09 -12.96 -0.77
C PRO A 419 0.91 -11.83 -1.05
N THR A 420 1.96 -12.07 -1.83
CA THR A 420 2.97 -11.06 -2.20
C THR A 420 2.58 -10.25 -3.44
N LYS A 421 1.56 -10.66 -4.20
CA LYS A 421 1.11 -9.90 -5.37
C LYS A 421 0.59 -8.53 -4.95
N THR A 422 1.05 -7.50 -5.65
CA THR A 422 0.61 -6.10 -5.48
C THR A 422 -0.52 -5.72 -6.43
N VAL A 423 -0.87 -6.60 -7.38
CA VAL A 423 -1.97 -6.44 -8.31
C VAL A 423 -2.73 -7.76 -8.43
N TRP A 424 -4.05 -7.68 -8.32
CA TRP A 424 -4.99 -8.79 -8.52
C TRP A 424 -5.79 -8.57 -9.79
N ASN A 425 -6.02 -9.63 -10.55
CA ASN A 425 -6.88 -9.60 -11.72
C ASN A 425 -8.05 -10.53 -11.45
N LEU A 426 -9.27 -10.00 -11.56
CA LEU A 426 -10.50 -10.73 -11.30
C LEU A 426 -11.35 -10.68 -12.56
N GLU A 427 -11.84 -11.83 -13.01
CA GLU A 427 -12.69 -11.90 -14.19
C GLU A 427 -14.08 -12.45 -13.84
N PRO A 428 -15.16 -11.70 -14.08
CA PRO A 428 -16.49 -12.07 -13.63
C PRO A 428 -17.02 -13.36 -14.26
N PHE A 429 -16.56 -13.73 -15.46
CA PHE A 429 -17.01 -14.95 -16.15
C PHE A 429 -16.50 -16.26 -15.51
N ARG A 430 -15.52 -16.19 -14.60
CA ARG A 430 -14.94 -17.39 -13.98
C ARG A 430 -16.01 -18.12 -13.15
N PRO A 431 -16.05 -19.46 -13.19
CA PRO A 431 -16.94 -20.22 -12.35
C PRO A 431 -16.50 -20.18 -10.89
N THR A 432 -17.48 -20.28 -9.99
CA THR A 432 -17.20 -20.59 -8.59
C THR A 432 -16.90 -22.08 -8.46
N VAL A 433 -15.68 -22.42 -8.04
CA VAL A 433 -15.23 -23.80 -7.79
C VAL A 433 -14.73 -23.94 -6.35
N THR A 434 -14.39 -25.15 -5.91
CA THR A 434 -13.83 -25.34 -4.57
C THR A 434 -12.47 -24.62 -4.43
N PRO A 435 -12.07 -24.18 -3.22
CA PRO A 435 -10.76 -23.55 -3.01
C PRO A 435 -9.58 -24.38 -3.53
N GLN A 436 -9.65 -25.71 -3.42
CA GLN A 436 -8.64 -26.63 -3.91
C GLN A 436 -8.55 -26.63 -5.44
N GLU A 437 -9.70 -26.64 -6.13
CA GLU A 437 -9.74 -26.55 -7.60
C GLU A 437 -9.26 -25.19 -8.10
N ALA A 438 -9.67 -24.11 -7.43
CA ALA A 438 -9.21 -22.76 -7.74
C ALA A 438 -7.68 -22.67 -7.60
N ALA A 439 -7.10 -23.15 -6.48
CA ALA A 439 -5.67 -23.17 -6.26
C ALA A 439 -4.93 -24.00 -7.32
N LYS A 440 -5.45 -25.18 -7.67
CA LYS A 440 -4.89 -26.04 -8.74
C LYS A 440 -4.89 -25.35 -10.10
N ALA A 441 -5.88 -24.51 -10.37
CA ALA A 441 -5.98 -23.70 -11.59
C ALA A 441 -5.21 -22.37 -11.51
N GLY A 442 -4.38 -22.14 -10.48
CA GLY A 442 -3.66 -20.88 -10.30
C GLY A 442 -4.57 -19.68 -10.03
N CYS A 443 -5.68 -19.93 -9.32
CA CYS A 443 -6.80 -19.01 -9.09
C CYS A 443 -7.52 -18.53 -10.35
N ASN A 444 -7.37 -19.28 -11.46
CA ASN A 444 -7.94 -18.91 -12.74
C ASN A 444 -8.76 -20.06 -13.39
N PRO A 445 -9.78 -20.59 -12.69
CA PRO A 445 -10.53 -21.73 -13.19
C PRO A 445 -11.34 -21.36 -14.44
N VAL A 446 -11.43 -22.26 -15.42
CA VAL A 446 -12.37 -22.14 -16.54
C VAL A 446 -13.40 -23.24 -16.43
N ALA A 447 -14.65 -22.92 -16.76
CA ALA A 447 -15.70 -23.93 -16.82
C ALA A 447 -15.27 -25.04 -17.78
N ALA A 448 -15.36 -26.30 -17.33
CA ALA A 448 -15.10 -27.43 -18.19
C ALA A 448 -16.06 -27.38 -19.39
N ARG A 449 -15.54 -27.50 -20.62
CA ARG A 449 -16.39 -27.61 -21.80
C ARG A 449 -17.24 -28.88 -21.66
N PRO A 450 -18.57 -28.82 -21.85
CA PRO A 450 -19.40 -30.02 -21.89
C PRO A 450 -18.84 -31.00 -22.93
N ARG A 451 -18.75 -32.29 -22.58
CA ARG A 451 -18.43 -33.36 -23.53
C ARG A 451 -19.70 -34.11 -23.89
N TYR A 452 -20.09 -34.06 -25.16
CA TYR A 452 -21.24 -34.74 -25.71
C TYR A 452 -20.85 -36.09 -26.35
N ILE A 453 -19.57 -36.30 -26.65
CA ILE A 453 -19.04 -37.50 -27.32
C ILE A 453 -18.08 -38.23 -26.38
N ALA A 454 -18.40 -39.47 -26.03
CA ALA A 454 -17.54 -40.33 -25.22
C ALA A 454 -16.41 -40.96 -26.08
N SER A 455 -16.74 -41.41 -27.29
CA SER A 455 -15.75 -41.83 -28.30
C SER A 455 -16.27 -41.63 -29.73
N ALA A 456 -15.34 -41.54 -30.67
CA ALA A 456 -15.60 -41.52 -32.10
C ALA A 456 -14.48 -42.29 -32.79
N ASP A 457 -14.79 -43.42 -33.42
CA ASP A 457 -13.79 -44.36 -33.92
C ASP A 457 -14.09 -44.75 -35.36
N TRP A 458 -13.07 -44.71 -36.22
CA TRP A 458 -13.18 -45.16 -37.60
C TRP A 458 -13.12 -46.68 -37.66
N ILE A 459 -14.12 -47.29 -38.28
CA ILE A 459 -14.22 -48.73 -38.49
C ILE A 459 -14.61 -49.03 -39.93
N LYS A 460 -14.21 -50.18 -40.47
CA LYS A 460 -14.76 -50.69 -41.74
C LYS A 460 -15.94 -51.60 -41.46
N ARG A 461 -17.05 -51.36 -42.14
CA ARG A 461 -18.27 -52.16 -42.03
C ARG A 461 -18.82 -52.45 -43.41
N TYR A 462 -19.31 -53.67 -43.60
CA TYR A 462 -20.05 -54.03 -44.80
C TYR A 462 -21.33 -53.20 -44.90
N ASP A 463 -21.46 -52.38 -45.94
CA ASP A 463 -22.68 -51.64 -46.22
C ASP A 463 -23.55 -52.44 -47.22
N PRO A 464 -24.77 -52.86 -46.84
CA PRO A 464 -25.65 -53.58 -47.75
C PRO A 464 -26.06 -52.78 -48.99
N GLY A 465 -26.00 -51.45 -48.91
CA GLY A 465 -26.36 -50.54 -50.01
C GLY A 465 -25.28 -50.46 -51.08
N SER A 466 -24.02 -50.25 -50.69
CA SER A 466 -22.87 -50.24 -51.62
C SER A 466 -22.27 -51.62 -51.89
N ARG A 467 -22.70 -52.65 -51.14
CA ARG A 467 -22.29 -54.06 -51.24
C ARG A 467 -20.78 -54.29 -51.06
N LYS A 468 -20.10 -53.41 -50.33
CA LYS A 468 -18.68 -53.52 -49.99
C LYS A 468 -18.43 -52.99 -48.57
N ASP A 469 -17.22 -53.20 -48.07
CA ASP A 469 -16.79 -52.60 -46.81
C ASP A 469 -16.49 -51.12 -46.98
N GLU A 470 -17.21 -50.29 -46.22
CA GLU A 470 -17.08 -48.83 -46.23
C GLU A 470 -16.53 -48.33 -44.90
N TRP A 471 -15.80 -47.22 -44.96
CA TRP A 471 -15.41 -46.50 -43.75
C TRP A 471 -16.65 -45.92 -43.07
N THR A 472 -16.72 -46.11 -41.75
CA THR A 472 -17.81 -45.66 -40.89
C THR A 472 -17.22 -45.01 -39.65
N LEU A 473 -17.71 -43.82 -39.30
CA LEU A 473 -17.41 -43.19 -38.03
C LEU A 473 -18.43 -43.63 -36.99
N SER A 474 -17.98 -44.49 -36.06
CA SER A 474 -18.79 -45.01 -34.96
C SER A 474 -18.67 -44.10 -33.75
N ILE A 475 -19.76 -43.42 -33.39
CA ILE A 475 -19.82 -42.41 -32.33
C ILE A 475 -20.58 -42.97 -31.13
N VAL A 476 -19.96 -42.90 -29.96
CA VAL A 476 -20.60 -43.20 -28.67
C VAL A 476 -20.87 -41.88 -27.95
N PRO A 477 -22.13 -41.43 -27.81
CA PRO A 477 -22.44 -40.20 -27.10
C PRO A 477 -22.44 -40.40 -25.57
N THR A 478 -22.16 -39.32 -24.83
CA THR A 478 -22.37 -39.25 -23.38
C THR A 478 -23.86 -39.15 -23.05
N ALA A 479 -24.22 -39.22 -21.77
CA ALA A 479 -25.62 -39.03 -21.33
C ALA A 479 -26.11 -37.62 -21.70
N GLU A 480 -25.26 -36.61 -21.52
CA GLU A 480 -25.49 -35.21 -21.86
C GLU A 480 -25.63 -35.03 -23.38
N GLY A 481 -24.77 -35.68 -24.17
CA GLY A 481 -24.87 -35.66 -25.63
C GLY A 481 -26.16 -36.29 -26.15
N ARG A 482 -26.67 -37.33 -25.49
CA ARG A 482 -27.99 -37.91 -25.81
C ARG A 482 -29.14 -37.02 -25.40
N ALA A 483 -29.01 -36.25 -24.32
CA ALA A 483 -30.08 -35.39 -23.80
C ALA A 483 -30.18 -34.06 -24.56
N LEU A 484 -29.26 -33.77 -25.47
CA LEU A 484 -29.13 -32.46 -26.12
C LEU A 484 -30.40 -32.04 -26.90
N PRO A 485 -30.98 -30.86 -26.64
CA PRO A 485 -32.15 -30.38 -27.39
C PRO A 485 -31.86 -30.24 -28.88
N ASN A 486 -32.87 -30.45 -29.74
CA ASN A 486 -32.70 -30.39 -31.20
C ASN A 486 -32.11 -29.06 -31.70
N GLN A 487 -32.43 -27.94 -31.02
CA GLN A 487 -31.92 -26.61 -31.35
C GLN A 487 -30.41 -26.45 -31.07
N GLN A 488 -29.81 -27.34 -30.28
CA GLN A 488 -28.42 -27.27 -29.86
C GLN A 488 -27.53 -28.30 -30.58
N LEU A 489 -28.06 -29.11 -31.51
CA LEU A 489 -27.30 -30.18 -32.18
C LEU A 489 -26.05 -29.69 -32.92
N GLY A 490 -25.98 -28.39 -33.25
CA GLY A 490 -24.75 -27.75 -33.73
C GLY A 490 -23.56 -28.00 -32.81
N ALA A 491 -23.73 -27.88 -31.49
CA ALA A 491 -22.65 -28.06 -30.52
C ALA A 491 -22.08 -29.49 -30.49
N LEU A 492 -22.94 -30.50 -30.71
CA LEU A 492 -22.54 -31.90 -30.82
C LEU A 492 -21.73 -32.15 -32.11
N TYR A 493 -22.15 -31.53 -33.23
CA TYR A 493 -21.39 -31.62 -34.49
C TYR A 493 -20.05 -30.89 -34.39
N ASP A 494 -20.03 -29.70 -33.79
CA ASP A 494 -18.80 -28.91 -33.62
C ASP A 494 -17.77 -29.68 -32.78
N GLU A 495 -18.21 -30.39 -31.73
CA GLU A 495 -17.34 -31.30 -30.97
C GLU A 495 -16.85 -32.48 -31.82
N LEU A 496 -17.72 -33.14 -32.59
CA LEU A 496 -17.33 -34.23 -33.48
C LEU A 496 -16.30 -33.78 -34.52
N TYR A 497 -16.52 -32.62 -35.13
CA TYR A 497 -15.66 -32.06 -36.15
C TYR A 497 -14.32 -31.62 -35.54
N ALA A 498 -14.30 -31.08 -34.32
CA ALA A 498 -13.06 -30.80 -33.60
C ALA A 498 -12.27 -32.09 -33.30
N LEU A 499 -12.96 -33.20 -33.00
CA LEU A 499 -12.33 -34.49 -32.74
C LEU A 499 -11.80 -35.18 -34.00
N LYS A 500 -12.52 -35.09 -35.13
CA LYS A 500 -12.28 -35.96 -36.32
C LYS A 500 -12.25 -35.26 -37.67
N GLY A 501 -12.62 -33.99 -37.77
CA GLY A 501 -12.69 -33.28 -39.06
C GLY A 501 -11.35 -33.15 -39.79
N ASN A 502 -10.23 -33.20 -39.07
CA ASN A 502 -8.88 -33.22 -39.65
C ASN A 502 -8.37 -34.63 -39.99
N ASP A 503 -9.10 -35.69 -39.64
CA ASP A 503 -8.71 -37.08 -39.93
C ASP A 503 -8.66 -37.29 -41.46
N PRO A 504 -7.61 -37.92 -42.01
CA PRO A 504 -7.55 -38.23 -43.45
C PRO A 504 -8.76 -39.02 -43.94
N THR A 505 -9.28 -39.95 -43.13
CA THR A 505 -10.46 -40.76 -43.47
C THR A 505 -11.70 -39.89 -43.68
N TRP A 506 -11.88 -38.84 -42.87
CA TRP A 506 -12.96 -37.88 -43.08
C TRP A 506 -12.77 -37.14 -44.41
N ARG A 507 -11.58 -36.55 -44.60
CA ARG A 507 -11.28 -35.66 -45.73
C ARG A 507 -11.27 -36.37 -47.08
N GLU A 508 -10.82 -37.62 -47.11
CA GLU A 508 -10.69 -38.40 -48.34
C GLU A 508 -12.00 -39.12 -48.70
N GLU A 509 -12.79 -39.52 -47.70
CA GLU A 509 -13.99 -40.32 -47.93
C GLU A 509 -15.30 -39.53 -47.92
N GLU A 510 -15.31 -38.27 -47.43
CA GLU A 510 -16.50 -37.41 -47.54
C GLU A 510 -16.72 -36.99 -49.00
N LYS A 511 -17.63 -37.68 -49.68
CA LYS A 511 -17.94 -37.40 -51.09
C LYS A 511 -18.94 -36.27 -51.28
N SER A 512 -19.56 -35.80 -50.20
CA SER A 512 -20.56 -34.74 -50.21
C SER A 512 -20.47 -33.92 -48.93
N ALA A 513 -19.99 -32.68 -49.06
CA ALA A 513 -19.78 -31.79 -47.92
C ALA A 513 -21.07 -31.59 -47.12
N GLY A 514 -21.00 -31.85 -45.82
CA GLY A 514 -22.14 -31.70 -44.90
C GLY A 514 -23.00 -32.95 -44.77
N SER A 515 -22.70 -34.04 -45.49
CA SER A 515 -23.42 -35.31 -45.34
C SER A 515 -23.28 -35.87 -43.93
N MET A 516 -22.10 -35.75 -43.33
CA MET A 516 -21.83 -36.22 -41.96
C MET A 516 -22.64 -35.45 -40.92
N ARG A 517 -22.78 -34.12 -41.09
CA ARG A 517 -23.62 -33.28 -40.23
C ARG A 517 -25.09 -33.68 -40.32
N GLN A 518 -25.55 -33.91 -41.54
CA GLN A 518 -26.94 -34.28 -41.79
C GLN A 518 -27.27 -35.66 -41.21
N GLN A 519 -26.40 -36.66 -41.43
CA GLN A 519 -26.54 -37.99 -40.85
C GLN A 519 -26.58 -37.92 -39.32
N LEU A 520 -25.66 -37.17 -38.70
CA LEU A 520 -25.63 -37.00 -37.25
C LEU A 520 -26.94 -36.40 -36.72
N ASN A 521 -27.42 -35.31 -37.33
CA ASN A 521 -28.68 -34.69 -36.95
C ASN A 521 -29.85 -35.66 -37.07
N CYS A 522 -29.93 -36.41 -38.18
CA CYS A 522 -30.99 -37.38 -38.39
C CYS A 522 -30.96 -38.50 -37.34
N VAL A 523 -29.79 -39.06 -37.05
CA VAL A 523 -29.62 -40.15 -36.08
C VAL A 523 -29.96 -39.68 -34.67
N VAL A 524 -29.57 -38.47 -34.27
CA VAL A 524 -29.89 -37.93 -32.94
C VAL A 524 -31.39 -37.66 -32.78
N VAL A 525 -32.07 -37.18 -33.84
CA VAL A 525 -33.51 -36.87 -33.79
C VAL A 525 -34.36 -38.14 -33.78
N ASN A 526 -34.02 -39.14 -34.60
CA ASN A 526 -34.90 -40.31 -34.84
C ASN A 526 -34.43 -41.58 -34.12
N TYR A 527 -33.17 -41.65 -33.71
CA TYR A 527 -32.53 -42.87 -33.17
C TYR A 527 -31.63 -42.58 -31.96
N ARG A 528 -32.03 -41.63 -31.12
CA ARG A 528 -31.29 -41.12 -29.95
C ARG A 528 -30.78 -42.21 -28.98
N SER A 529 -31.53 -43.30 -28.84
CA SER A 529 -31.17 -44.44 -27.98
C SER A 529 -30.18 -45.42 -28.60
N LYS A 530 -29.92 -45.35 -29.92
CA LYS A 530 -28.93 -46.23 -30.58
C LYS A 530 -27.53 -45.95 -30.04
N THR A 531 -26.73 -47.01 -29.95
CA THR A 531 -25.32 -46.95 -29.55
C THR A 531 -24.57 -48.07 -30.25
N PRO A 532 -23.54 -47.78 -31.06
CA PRO A 532 -23.08 -46.45 -31.48
C PRO A 532 -24.01 -45.80 -32.52
N TRP A 533 -23.80 -44.51 -32.78
CA TRP A 533 -24.29 -43.82 -33.98
C TRP A 533 -23.24 -43.96 -35.09
N ASN A 534 -23.63 -44.56 -36.20
CA ASN A 534 -22.73 -44.82 -37.31
C ASN A 534 -23.01 -43.82 -38.42
N LEU A 535 -21.97 -43.07 -38.83
CA LEU A 535 -22.03 -42.11 -39.92
C LEU A 535 -21.07 -42.55 -41.02
N GLU A 536 -21.53 -42.60 -42.26
CA GLU A 536 -20.73 -43.02 -43.39
C GLU A 536 -20.44 -41.84 -44.33
N PRO A 537 -19.17 -41.42 -44.50
CA PRO A 537 -18.83 -40.18 -45.21
C PRO A 537 -19.12 -40.25 -46.72
N PHE A 538 -19.19 -41.44 -47.30
CA PHE A 538 -19.52 -41.61 -48.72
C PHE A 538 -20.99 -41.31 -49.07
N ARG A 539 -21.87 -41.21 -48.06
CA ARG A 539 -23.30 -40.94 -48.26
C ARG A 539 -23.50 -39.53 -48.84
N PRO A 540 -24.45 -39.32 -49.76
CA PRO A 540 -24.75 -37.99 -50.28
C PRO A 540 -25.46 -37.13 -49.23
N ALA A 541 -25.23 -35.82 -49.26
CA ALA A 541 -26.12 -34.86 -48.61
C ALA A 541 -27.37 -34.68 -49.48
N VAL A 542 -28.55 -34.99 -48.92
CA VAL A 542 -29.86 -34.83 -49.59
C VAL A 542 -30.76 -33.91 -48.76
N SER A 543 -32.06 -33.80 -49.02
CA SER A 543 -32.94 -33.04 -48.10
C SER A 543 -33.16 -33.78 -46.77
N ASP A 544 -33.49 -33.08 -45.69
CA ASP A 544 -33.77 -33.73 -44.39
C ASP A 544 -34.93 -34.73 -44.48
N THR A 545 -35.91 -34.44 -45.33
CA THR A 545 -37.03 -35.33 -45.61
C THR A 545 -36.56 -36.62 -46.28
N GLU A 546 -35.68 -36.53 -47.28
CA GLU A 546 -35.10 -37.70 -47.97
C GLU A 546 -34.17 -38.50 -47.04
N THR A 547 -33.32 -37.82 -46.27
CA THR A 547 -32.44 -38.47 -45.29
C THR A 547 -33.25 -39.25 -44.26
N LYS A 548 -34.34 -38.67 -43.75
CA LYS A 548 -35.25 -39.36 -42.82
C LYS A 548 -35.96 -40.54 -43.49
N ALA A 549 -36.45 -40.38 -44.71
CA ALA A 549 -37.12 -41.44 -45.45
C ALA A 549 -36.18 -42.65 -45.70
N ALA A 550 -34.89 -42.39 -45.85
CA ALA A 550 -33.86 -43.42 -45.99
C ALA A 550 -33.34 -44.00 -44.65
N GLY A 551 -34.00 -43.72 -43.52
CA GLY A 551 -33.57 -44.20 -42.21
C GLY A 551 -32.23 -43.62 -41.74
N CYS A 552 -31.94 -42.38 -42.15
CA CYS A 552 -30.68 -41.66 -41.96
C CYS A 552 -29.49 -42.13 -42.82
N ASN A 553 -29.69 -43.08 -43.74
CA ASN A 553 -28.63 -43.66 -44.57
C ASN A 553 -28.95 -43.56 -46.07
N PRO A 554 -29.01 -42.35 -46.66
CA PRO A 554 -29.30 -42.18 -48.08
C PRO A 554 -28.21 -42.79 -48.96
N LEU A 555 -28.58 -43.39 -50.10
CA LEU A 555 -27.61 -43.93 -51.08
C LEU A 555 -27.46 -43.00 -52.28
N PRO A 556 -26.26 -42.91 -52.89
CA PRO A 556 -26.09 -42.27 -54.19
C PRO A 556 -27.03 -42.92 -55.22
N LYS A 557 -27.68 -42.11 -56.04
CA LYS A 557 -28.53 -42.59 -57.14
C LYS A 557 -27.70 -43.08 -58.31
#